data_AF-A0A8H7G963-F1
#
_entry.id   AF-A0A8H7G963-F1
#
_cell.length_a   1.000
_cell.length_b   1.000
_cell.length_c   1.000
_cell.angle_alpha   90.00
_cell.angle_beta   90.00
_cell.angle_gamma   90.00
#
_symmetry.space_group_name_H-M   'P 1'
#
loop_
_entity.id
_entity.type
_entity.pdbx_description
1 polymer ?
#
loop_
_entity_poly.entity_id
_entity_poly.type
_entity_poly.pdbx_seq_one_letter_code
_entity_poly.pdbx_strand_id
1 'polypeptide(L)'
;MIFFSGFKNKDVAFFHMESKTLIQADLLFNLPANEQYSKSTFPAFGRMGPSSWLHQKAVTSLGVDKEAMKRDATTVAGWDFTRIIPCHGDVIENDGNKAWRDAYKAFID
;
A
#
# COMPACT_ATOMS: atom_id res chain seq x y z
N MET A 1 -12.77 -5.77 4.22
CA MET A 1 -11.96 -4.72 4.88
C MET A 1 -11.06 -5.40 5.89
N ILE A 2 -9.82 -4.95 6.05
CA ILE A 2 -8.90 -5.35 7.11
C ILE A 2 -8.41 -4.10 7.84
N PHE A 3 -8.41 -4.14 9.16
CA PHE A 3 -7.86 -3.11 10.03
C PHE A 3 -6.48 -3.56 10.51
N PHE A 4 -5.45 -2.77 10.19
CA PHE A 4 -4.06 -3.10 10.51
C PHE A 4 -3.74 -2.69 11.94
N SER A 5 -4.18 -3.49 12.92
CA SER A 5 -3.96 -3.20 14.34
C SER A 5 -2.49 -3.14 14.71
N GLY A 6 -1.64 -3.85 13.96
CA GLY A 6 -0.19 -3.88 14.13
C GLY A 6 0.57 -2.78 13.40
N PHE A 7 -0.10 -1.93 12.62
CA PHE A 7 0.52 -0.79 11.97
C PHE A 7 0.40 0.44 12.86
N LYS A 8 1.46 1.24 12.95
CA LYS A 8 1.53 2.42 13.84
C LYS A 8 0.36 3.40 13.63
N ASN A 9 -0.03 3.63 12.38
CA ASN A 9 -1.13 4.53 12.03
C ASN A 9 -2.52 3.89 12.19
N LYS A 10 -2.59 2.56 12.39
CA LYS A 10 -3.85 1.79 12.51
C LYS A 10 -4.78 1.98 11.30
N ASP A 11 -4.18 1.93 10.12
CA ASP A 11 -4.87 2.12 8.85
C ASP A 11 -5.73 0.92 8.44
N VAL A 12 -6.53 1.13 7.40
CA VAL A 12 -7.48 0.15 6.87
C VAL A 12 -7.27 -0.09 5.37
N ALA A 13 -7.51 -1.34 4.96
CA ALA A 13 -7.55 -1.75 3.57
C ALA A 13 -8.95 -2.24 3.21
N PHE A 14 -9.54 -1.67 2.16
CA PHE A 14 -10.86 -2.02 1.61
C PHE A 14 -10.69 -2.65 0.24
N PHE A 15 -11.35 -3.77 0.01
CA PHE A 15 -11.38 -4.40 -1.30
C PHE A 15 -12.75 -4.25 -1.93
N HIS A 16 -12.81 -3.52 -3.03
CA HIS A 16 -13.98 -3.43 -3.88
C HIS A 16 -13.91 -4.55 -4.93
N MET A 17 -14.67 -5.62 -4.71
CA MET A 17 -14.57 -6.87 -5.47
C MET A 17 -14.92 -6.68 -6.95
N GLU A 18 -15.98 -5.93 -7.26
CA GLU A 18 -16.48 -5.77 -8.63
C GLU A 18 -15.46 -5.10 -9.55
N SER A 19 -14.78 -4.05 -9.05
CA SER A 19 -13.73 -3.36 -9.82
C SER A 19 -12.31 -3.89 -9.53
N LYS A 20 -12.19 -4.99 -8.79
CA LYS A 20 -10.92 -5.57 -8.34
C LYS A 20 -9.93 -4.53 -7.78
N THR A 21 -10.45 -3.58 -6.99
CA THR A 21 -9.68 -2.42 -6.51
C THR A 21 -9.45 -2.48 -5.02
N LEU A 22 -8.19 -2.38 -4.61
CA LEU A 22 -7.80 -2.12 -3.23
C LEU A 22 -7.77 -0.61 -2.99
N ILE A 23 -8.48 -0.16 -1.97
CA ILE A 23 -8.46 1.22 -1.47
C ILE A 23 -7.84 1.15 -0.08
N GLN A 24 -6.80 1.94 0.15
CA GLN A 24 -6.05 1.89 1.40
C GLN A 24 -5.53 3.28 1.76
N ALA A 25 -5.25 3.50 3.05
CA ALA A 25 -4.72 4.76 3.54
C ALA A 25 -3.19 4.87 3.29
N ASP A 26 -2.37 4.83 4.34
CA ASP A 26 -0.92 4.97 4.24
C ASP A 26 -0.17 3.62 4.31
N LEU A 27 -0.87 2.53 3.99
CA LEU A 27 -0.31 1.18 3.97
C LEU A 27 0.61 0.95 2.77
N LEU A 28 0.45 1.70 1.68
CA LEU A 28 1.31 1.61 0.49
C LEU A 28 1.37 2.96 -0.23
N PHE A 29 2.58 3.36 -0.64
CA PHE A 29 2.82 4.54 -1.46
C PHE A 29 3.21 4.16 -2.88
N ASN A 30 2.84 5.02 -3.82
CA ASN A 30 3.23 4.93 -5.22
C ASN A 30 3.72 6.29 -5.74
N LEU A 31 4.68 6.88 -5.02
CA LEU A 31 5.24 8.19 -5.37
C LEU A 31 6.20 8.08 -6.58
N PRO A 32 6.30 9.12 -7.43
CA PRO A 32 5.70 10.46 -7.29
C PRO A 32 4.20 10.48 -7.61
N ALA A 33 3.47 11.42 -7.00
CA ALA A 33 2.02 11.55 -7.13
C ALA A 33 1.65 12.58 -8.23
N ASN A 34 2.05 12.31 -9.46
CA ASN A 34 1.86 13.23 -10.59
C ASN A 34 0.39 13.40 -10.97
N GLU A 35 -0.38 12.32 -11.01
CA GLU A 35 -1.81 12.31 -11.30
C GLU A 35 -2.57 13.02 -10.18
N GLN A 36 -2.33 12.60 -8.93
CA GLN A 36 -2.95 13.13 -7.72
C GLN A 36 -2.76 14.64 -7.58
N TYR A 37 -1.57 15.16 -7.93
CA TYR A 37 -1.22 16.58 -7.84
C TYR A 37 -1.15 17.30 -9.18
N SER A 38 -1.69 16.72 -10.25
CA SER A 38 -1.65 17.27 -11.63
C SER A 38 -2.18 18.71 -11.76
N LYS A 39 -3.00 19.15 -10.80
CA LYS A 39 -3.61 20.49 -10.75
C LYS A 39 -3.10 21.36 -9.59
N SER A 40 -2.00 20.98 -8.95
CA SER A 40 -1.42 21.72 -7.82
C SER A 40 0.00 22.16 -8.10
N THR A 41 0.48 23.17 -7.36
CA THR A 41 1.90 23.55 -7.33
C THR A 41 2.68 22.77 -6.28
N PHE A 42 2.06 21.77 -5.65
CA PHE A 42 2.73 20.97 -4.63
C PHE A 42 3.82 20.14 -5.31
N PRO A 43 5.06 20.17 -4.82
CA PRO A 43 6.14 19.43 -5.45
C PRO A 43 5.81 17.94 -5.38
N ALA A 44 6.03 17.24 -6.50
CA ALA A 44 6.04 15.79 -6.50
C ALA A 44 7.09 15.33 -5.51
N PHE A 45 6.66 14.71 -4.40
CA PHE A 45 7.57 14.10 -3.43
C PHE A 45 8.42 13.04 -4.13
N GLY A 46 9.64 12.81 -3.61
CA GLY A 46 10.62 11.90 -4.20
C GLY A 46 10.08 10.48 -4.48
N ARG A 47 10.80 9.73 -5.32
CA ARG A 47 10.40 8.38 -5.73
C ARG A 47 10.39 7.43 -4.53
N MET A 48 9.20 7.00 -4.14
CA MET A 48 8.96 6.03 -3.08
C MET A 48 7.77 5.16 -3.47
N GLY A 49 8.05 4.18 -4.34
CA GLY A 49 7.06 3.22 -4.80
C GLY A 49 7.13 1.89 -4.04
N PRO A 50 6.19 0.96 -4.30
CA PRO A 50 6.00 -0.25 -3.51
C PRO A 50 7.24 -1.15 -3.44
N SER A 51 7.97 -1.27 -4.55
CA SER A 51 9.19 -2.07 -4.69
C SER A 51 10.48 -1.35 -4.28
N SER A 52 10.39 -0.08 -3.88
CA SER A 52 11.57 0.67 -3.44
C SER A 52 12.00 0.21 -2.05
N TRP A 53 13.32 0.07 -1.86
CA TRP A 53 13.90 -0.29 -0.56
C TRP A 53 13.45 0.65 0.56
N LEU A 54 13.35 1.95 0.27
CA LEU A 54 12.93 2.95 1.25
C LEU A 54 11.48 2.74 1.71
N HIS A 55 10.57 2.45 0.79
CA HIS A 55 9.18 2.16 1.11
C HIS A 55 9.04 0.86 1.93
N GLN A 56 9.71 -0.22 1.49
CA GLN A 56 9.72 -1.51 2.21
C GLN A 56 10.25 -1.34 3.65
N LYS A 57 11.31 -0.55 3.83
CA LYS A 57 11.83 -0.20 5.15
C LYS A 57 10.85 0.63 5.97
N ALA A 58 10.15 1.59 5.35
CA ALA A 58 9.14 2.39 6.03
C ALA A 58 7.97 1.53 6.54
N VAL A 59 7.36 0.72 5.67
CA VAL A 59 6.27 -0.21 6.04
C VAL A 59 6.72 -1.17 7.15
N THR A 60 7.93 -1.72 7.04
CA THR A 60 8.49 -2.60 8.07
C THR A 60 8.70 -1.88 9.40
N SER A 61 9.23 -0.65 9.38
CA SER A 61 9.46 0.15 10.60
C SER A 61 8.16 0.56 11.29
N LEU A 62 7.14 0.88 10.51
CA LEU A 62 5.82 1.29 10.99
C LEU A 62 4.95 0.11 11.44
N GLY A 63 5.25 -1.12 11.01
CA GLY A 63 4.63 -2.33 11.55
C GLY A 63 5.18 -2.66 12.94
N VAL A 64 4.53 -2.18 13.99
CA VAL A 64 4.96 -2.31 15.39
C VAL A 64 4.65 -3.67 16.01
N ASP A 65 3.60 -4.35 15.54
CA ASP A 65 3.29 -5.75 15.88
C ASP A 65 3.47 -6.62 14.63
N LYS A 66 4.53 -7.42 14.61
CA LYS A 66 4.93 -8.20 13.43
C LYS A 66 3.95 -9.33 13.11
N GLU A 67 3.36 -9.96 14.12
CA GLU A 67 2.42 -11.05 13.93
C GLU A 67 1.09 -10.54 13.38
N ALA A 68 0.58 -9.42 13.93
CA ALA A 68 -0.59 -8.76 13.37
C ALA A 68 -0.34 -8.29 11.93
N MET A 69 0.80 -7.66 11.65
CA MET A 69 1.17 -7.23 10.29
C MET A 69 1.24 -8.40 9.31
N LYS A 70 1.86 -9.52 9.69
CA LYS A 70 1.91 -10.74 8.87
C LYS A 70 0.52 -11.27 8.55
N ARG A 71 -0.34 -11.42 9.56
CA ARG A 71 -1.73 -11.86 9.38
C ARG A 71 -2.48 -10.95 8.41
N ASP A 72 -2.43 -9.65 8.66
CA ASP A 72 -3.24 -8.66 7.94
C ASP A 72 -2.74 -8.48 6.50
N ALA A 73 -1.42 -8.35 6.30
CA ALA A 73 -0.82 -8.23 4.97
C ALA A 73 -1.01 -9.49 4.12
N THR A 74 -0.90 -10.67 4.72
CA THR A 74 -1.16 -11.96 4.05
C THR A 74 -2.64 -12.08 3.67
N THR A 75 -3.55 -11.66 4.54
CA THR A 75 -5.00 -11.67 4.25
C THR A 75 -5.33 -10.79 3.06
N VAL A 76 -4.80 -9.55 3.03
CA VAL A 76 -4.97 -8.65 1.89
C VAL A 76 -4.36 -9.28 0.63
N ALA A 77 -3.16 -9.83 0.70
CA ALA A 77 -2.49 -10.47 -0.43
C ALA A 77 -3.22 -11.71 -0.99
N GLY A 78 -4.18 -12.28 -0.25
CA GLY A 78 -5.06 -13.36 -0.70
C GLY A 78 -6.27 -12.88 -1.52
N TRP A 79 -6.55 -11.58 -1.58
CA TRP A 79 -7.62 -11.02 -2.39
C TRP A 79 -7.24 -10.88 -3.87
N ASP A 80 -8.22 -11.01 -4.76
CA ASP A 80 -8.07 -10.90 -6.21
C ASP A 80 -8.19 -9.44 -6.71
N PHE A 81 -7.33 -8.55 -6.23
CA PHE A 81 -7.26 -7.16 -6.71
C PHE A 81 -6.13 -6.97 -7.73
N THR A 82 -6.42 -6.22 -8.78
CA THR A 82 -5.45 -5.82 -9.81
C THR A 82 -5.10 -4.33 -9.73
N ARG A 83 -5.95 -3.54 -9.08
CA ARG A 83 -5.82 -2.08 -8.99
C ARG A 83 -5.65 -1.62 -7.54
N ILE A 84 -4.83 -0.59 -7.29
CA ILE A 84 -4.71 0.07 -5.99
C ILE A 84 -4.91 1.58 -6.12
N ILE A 85 -5.79 2.14 -5.30
CA ILE A 85 -5.88 3.59 -5.06
C ILE A 85 -5.15 3.90 -3.73
N PRO A 86 -3.95 4.53 -3.76
CA PRO A 86 -3.25 4.95 -2.56
C PRO A 86 -3.64 6.37 -2.09
N CYS A 87 -3.39 6.71 -0.82
CA CYS A 87 -3.46 8.10 -0.35
C CYS A 87 -2.28 8.97 -0.83
N HIS A 88 -1.15 8.33 -1.13
CA HIS A 88 0.06 8.98 -1.59
C HIS A 88 0.63 8.28 -2.82
N GLY A 89 0.42 8.87 -4.00
CA GLY A 89 0.98 8.36 -5.24
C GLY A 89 -0.03 8.31 -6.37
N ASP A 90 0.46 7.91 -7.53
CA ASP A 90 -0.41 7.65 -8.68
C ASP A 90 -1.16 6.32 -8.49
N VAL A 91 -2.31 6.19 -9.14
CA VAL A 91 -3.06 4.94 -9.10
C VAL A 91 -2.23 3.82 -9.73
N ILE A 92 -2.22 2.65 -9.08
CA ILE A 92 -1.68 1.43 -9.67
C ILE A 92 -2.83 0.75 -10.41
N GLU A 93 -2.91 0.94 -11.72
CA GLU A 93 -4.03 0.43 -12.55
C GLU A 93 -3.97 -1.10 -12.75
N ASN A 94 -2.77 -1.69 -12.74
CA ASN A 94 -2.54 -3.11 -12.96
C ASN A 94 -1.50 -3.66 -11.98
N ASP A 95 -1.46 -4.98 -11.83
CA ASP A 95 -0.49 -5.69 -10.96
C ASP A 95 -0.53 -5.27 -9.48
N GLY A 96 -1.69 -4.81 -9.00
CA GLY A 96 -1.89 -4.36 -7.62
C GLY A 96 -1.44 -5.40 -6.57
N ASN A 97 -1.86 -6.67 -6.71
CA ASN A 97 -1.44 -7.70 -5.75
C ASN A 97 0.09 -7.89 -5.72
N LYS A 98 0.76 -7.79 -6.88
CA LYS A 98 2.23 -7.82 -6.96
C LYS A 98 2.83 -6.62 -6.23
N ALA A 99 2.33 -5.42 -6.47
CA ALA A 99 2.80 -4.20 -5.80
C ALA A 99 2.65 -4.30 -4.26
N TRP A 100 1.52 -4.84 -3.80
CA TRP A 100 1.30 -5.10 -2.37
C TRP A 100 2.33 -6.07 -1.80
N ARG A 101 2.57 -7.21 -2.46
CA ARG A 101 3.59 -8.19 -2.04
C ARG A 101 4.98 -7.60 -2.04
N ASP A 102 5.33 -6.79 -3.04
CA ASP A 102 6.62 -6.09 -3.09
C ASP A 102 6.80 -5.17 -1.88
N ALA A 103 5.77 -4.41 -1.48
CA ALA A 103 5.83 -3.53 -0.32
C ALA A 103 5.92 -4.28 1.02
N TYR A 104 5.17 -5.38 1.14
CA TYR A 104 5.02 -6.16 2.37
C TYR A 104 5.91 -7.40 2.43
N LYS A 105 6.95 -7.46 1.60
CA LYS A 105 7.85 -8.61 1.46
C LYS A 105 8.33 -9.16 2.80
N ALA A 106 8.74 -8.29 3.72
CA ALA A 106 9.24 -8.68 5.05
C ALA A 106 8.20 -9.34 5.98
N PHE A 107 6.91 -9.32 5.61
CA PHE A 107 5.82 -9.91 6.39
C PHE A 107 5.18 -11.12 5.70
N ILE A 108 5.27 -11.18 4.37
CA ILE A 108 4.63 -12.22 3.55
C ILE A 108 5.61 -13.33 3.16
N ASP A 109 6.89 -12.99 2.94
CA ASP A 109 7.98 -13.92 2.64
C ASP A 109 8.81 -14.23 3.90
#